data_AF-A0A2E7D4P8-F1
#
_entry.id   AF-A0A2E7D4P8-F1
#
_cell.length_a   1.000
_cell.length_b   1.000
_cell.length_c   1.000
_cell.angle_alpha   90.00
_cell.angle_beta   90.00
_cell.angle_gamma   90.00
#
_symmetry.space_group_name_H-M   'P 1'
#
loop_
_entity.id
_entity.type
_entity.pdbx_description
1 polymer ?
#
loop_
_entity_poly.entity_id
_entity_poly.type
_entity_poly.pdbx_seq_one_letter_code
_entity_poly.pdbx_strand_id
1 'polypeptide(L)'
;MVLINSASAIDVELRREKPVLKIGPAFKQQLQTPISASWGTASDAQTDSFSLRHIVKRVSDGWDISLLVDRRVDPDQEVAIELVRRPLIDGVREIAGQAKSEISVIGNVIYLAPADSARVIRTLVQLRTNQLAELSSAKSRSRRLKLSQRRDIHWNDLDTPAGILDQITERYELQIEGREQIRHDLWAGATLPSATATEALSLLLAQFGMTFQWSADADSIRLMPIPETVTIQRSYRLKSGRATTTVRIWKEKIPGIQTSVKASEIVVRGTLEQHEAIDELRNPSSAPSKPVGKSIDLSRQRFTLKVSKAPASAILKRLEQSGIRLKYDAAALKAAGANLDQNVSIDVKQADANELFRQIIEPLGLKYKVTKTSVSISAK
;
A
#
# COMPACT_ATOMS: atom_id res chain seq x y z
N MET A 1 62.69 -0.19 0.71
CA MET A 1 61.73 0.15 -0.35
C MET A 1 60.83 -1.05 -0.59
N VAL A 2 59.72 -1.13 0.13
CA VAL A 2 58.57 -2.00 -0.18
C VAL A 2 57.34 -1.21 0.24
N LEU A 3 56.58 -0.74 -0.75
CA LEU A 3 55.34 -0.01 -0.57
C LEU A 3 54.26 -1.00 -0.13
N ILE A 4 53.69 -0.79 1.05
CA ILE A 4 52.47 -1.46 1.48
C ILE A 4 51.32 -0.74 0.81
N ASN A 5 50.70 -1.43 -0.15
CA ASN A 5 49.55 -0.93 -0.90
C ASN A 5 48.32 -0.95 0.01
N SER A 6 47.81 0.24 0.35
CA SER A 6 46.58 0.42 1.12
C SER A 6 45.40 -0.18 0.36
N ALA A 7 44.77 -1.20 0.95
CA ALA A 7 43.51 -1.72 0.45
C ALA A 7 42.44 -0.63 0.56
N SER A 8 42.00 -0.11 -0.59
CA SER A 8 40.85 0.78 -0.70
C SER A 8 39.63 0.09 -0.10
N ALA A 9 39.03 0.70 0.92
CA ALA A 9 37.68 0.35 1.35
C ALA A 9 36.76 0.43 0.13
N ILE A 10 36.07 -0.67 -0.17
CA ILE A 10 35.01 -0.68 -1.16
C ILE A 10 33.85 0.08 -0.52
N ASP A 11 33.65 1.34 -0.91
CA ASP A 11 32.42 2.07 -0.64
C ASP A 11 31.29 1.32 -1.37
N VAL A 12 30.56 0.49 -0.64
CA VAL A 12 29.33 -0.14 -1.15
C VAL A 12 28.28 0.96 -1.18
N GLU A 13 28.18 1.65 -2.31
CA GLU A 13 27.16 2.66 -2.54
C GLU A 13 25.77 1.99 -2.51
N LEU A 14 25.05 2.10 -1.38
CA LEU A 14 23.70 1.57 -1.18
C LEU A 14 22.64 2.39 -1.97
N ARG A 15 22.94 2.75 -3.21
CA ARG A 15 22.01 3.46 -4.09
C ARG A 15 21.07 2.47 -4.77
N ARG A 16 19.78 2.58 -4.46
CA ARG A 16 18.74 1.85 -5.21
C ARG A 16 18.41 2.65 -6.45
N GLU A 17 18.26 1.96 -7.57
CA GLU A 17 17.65 2.57 -8.74
C GLU A 17 16.20 2.97 -8.41
N LYS A 18 15.79 4.14 -8.89
CA LYS A 18 14.43 4.62 -8.70
C LYS A 18 13.45 3.71 -9.46
N PRO A 19 12.52 3.02 -8.77
CA PRO A 19 11.60 2.11 -9.42
C PRO A 19 10.55 2.84 -10.28
N VAL A 20 10.11 2.20 -11.35
CA VAL A 20 8.97 2.65 -12.16
C VAL A 20 7.68 2.13 -11.51
N LEU A 21 6.94 3.02 -10.85
CA LEU A 21 5.73 2.67 -10.09
C LEU A 21 4.47 3.15 -10.81
N LYS A 22 3.37 2.41 -10.64
CA LYS A 22 2.04 2.78 -11.13
C LYS A 22 1.52 3.98 -10.36
N ILE A 23 0.89 4.90 -11.08
CA ILE A 23 0.30 6.13 -10.55
C ILE A 23 -1.12 6.34 -11.06
N GLY A 24 -1.89 7.20 -10.39
CA GLY A 24 -3.20 7.67 -10.83
C GLY A 24 -4.20 6.52 -11.03
N PRO A 25 -4.93 6.48 -12.16
CA PRO A 25 -5.89 5.41 -12.46
C PRO A 25 -5.25 4.02 -12.47
N ALA A 26 -4.02 3.88 -12.99
CA ALA A 26 -3.33 2.58 -13.06
C ALA A 26 -3.00 2.04 -11.66
N PHE A 27 -2.57 2.92 -10.74
CA PHE A 27 -2.40 2.57 -9.34
C PHE A 27 -3.71 2.09 -8.72
N LYS A 28 -4.80 2.85 -8.86
CA LYS A 28 -6.12 2.49 -8.32
C LYS A 28 -6.63 1.14 -8.85
N GLN A 29 -6.45 0.89 -10.15
CA GLN A 29 -6.81 -0.39 -10.75
C GLN A 29 -5.95 -1.55 -10.22
N GLN A 30 -4.65 -1.30 -10.02
CA GLN A 30 -3.74 -2.29 -9.46
C GLN A 30 -4.15 -2.74 -8.05
N LEU A 31 -4.60 -1.81 -7.21
CA LEU A 31 -5.09 -2.10 -5.86
C LEU A 31 -6.31 -3.04 -5.84
N GLN A 32 -7.12 -3.02 -6.90
CA GLN A 32 -8.31 -3.86 -7.04
C GLN A 32 -8.04 -5.18 -7.77
N THR A 33 -6.81 -5.38 -8.27
CA THR A 33 -6.46 -6.60 -9.00
C THR A 33 -6.48 -7.78 -8.03
N PRO A 34 -7.22 -8.87 -8.32
CA PRO A 34 -7.20 -10.06 -7.50
C PRO A 34 -5.82 -10.73 -7.55
N ILE A 35 -5.25 -10.98 -6.38
CA ILE A 35 -3.96 -11.66 -6.23
C ILE A 35 -4.12 -12.96 -5.48
N SER A 36 -3.17 -13.87 -5.67
CA SER A 36 -3.01 -15.05 -4.83
C SER A 36 -1.56 -15.17 -4.43
N ALA A 37 -1.32 -15.29 -3.12
CA ALA A 37 0.01 -15.29 -2.54
C ALA A 37 0.00 -16.19 -1.30
N SER A 38 1.05 -16.99 -1.13
CA SER A 38 1.29 -17.76 0.09
C SER A 38 2.74 -17.52 0.51
N TRP A 39 2.93 -16.94 1.69
CA TRP A 39 4.25 -16.64 2.26
C TRP A 39 4.26 -17.05 3.72
N GLY A 40 5.12 -18.02 4.07
CA GLY A 40 5.17 -18.61 5.40
C GLY A 40 3.94 -19.49 5.67
N THR A 41 4.14 -20.74 6.09
CA THR A 41 3.05 -21.58 6.57
C THR A 41 3.25 -21.78 8.05
N ALA A 42 2.25 -21.41 8.85
CA ALA A 42 2.25 -21.66 10.29
C ALA A 42 2.12 -23.16 10.65
N SER A 43 2.18 -24.08 9.68
CA SER A 43 1.73 -25.45 9.83
C SER A 43 2.81 -26.53 9.69
N ASP A 44 4.10 -26.18 9.70
CA ASP A 44 5.17 -27.17 9.90
C ASP A 44 6.43 -26.47 10.41
N ALA A 45 7.11 -27.10 11.38
CA ALA A 45 8.30 -26.61 12.09
C ALA A 45 9.55 -26.40 11.20
N GLN A 46 9.35 -26.32 9.89
CA GLN A 46 10.37 -26.25 8.85
C GLN A 46 9.96 -25.29 7.72
N THR A 47 9.23 -24.21 8.02
CA THR A 47 8.86 -23.20 7.01
C THR A 47 9.55 -21.87 7.29
N ASP A 48 10.21 -21.29 6.28
CA ASP A 48 10.81 -19.96 6.33
C ASP A 48 9.74 -18.92 6.72
N SER A 49 9.83 -18.36 7.93
CA SER A 49 9.12 -17.15 8.31
C SER A 49 9.73 -15.96 7.56
N PHE A 50 8.90 -15.04 7.06
CA PHE A 50 9.38 -13.84 6.37
C PHE A 50 9.09 -12.61 7.22
N SER A 51 10.08 -11.73 7.33
CA SER A 51 9.89 -10.44 7.99
C SER A 51 8.93 -9.55 7.20
N LEU A 52 8.23 -8.66 7.90
CA LEU A 52 7.35 -7.67 7.30
C LEU A 52 8.06 -6.88 6.20
N ARG A 53 9.32 -6.47 6.44
CA ARG A 53 10.17 -5.78 5.47
C ARG A 53 10.31 -6.56 4.16
N HIS A 54 10.59 -7.86 4.26
CA HIS A 54 10.75 -8.73 3.10
C HIS A 54 9.45 -8.81 2.30
N ILE A 55 8.32 -9.02 2.98
CA ILE A 55 7.02 -9.14 2.33
C ILE A 55 6.60 -7.82 1.69
N VAL A 56 6.69 -6.70 2.41
CA VAL A 56 6.34 -5.37 1.89
C VAL A 56 7.17 -5.04 0.66
N LYS A 57 8.48 -5.33 0.68
CA LYS A 57 9.34 -5.13 -0.49
C LYS A 57 8.91 -5.99 -1.67
N ARG A 58 8.61 -7.27 -1.44
CA ARG A 58 8.08 -8.17 -2.48
C ARG A 58 6.75 -7.70 -3.04
N VAL A 59 5.89 -7.14 -2.20
CA VAL A 59 4.61 -6.58 -2.64
C VAL A 59 4.83 -5.31 -3.47
N SER A 60 5.66 -4.41 -3.01
CA SER A 60 6.02 -3.18 -3.74
C SER A 60 6.58 -3.52 -5.13
N ASP A 61 7.64 -4.32 -5.16
CA ASP A 61 8.36 -4.68 -6.40
C ASP A 61 7.58 -5.67 -7.27
N GLY A 62 6.65 -6.40 -6.67
CA GLY A 62 5.85 -7.45 -7.31
C GLY A 62 4.49 -6.95 -7.79
N TRP A 63 4.13 -5.69 -7.59
CA TRP A 63 2.92 -5.11 -8.19
C TRP A 63 3.11 -3.68 -8.70
N ASP A 64 4.35 -3.18 -8.66
CA ASP A 64 4.76 -1.84 -9.07
C ASP A 64 3.99 -0.75 -8.33
N ILE A 65 3.79 -0.94 -7.02
CA ILE A 65 3.07 0.00 -6.17
C ILE A 65 4.00 0.57 -5.10
N SER A 66 3.75 1.82 -4.70
CA SER A 66 4.49 2.41 -3.58
C SER A 66 3.92 1.95 -2.25
N LEU A 67 4.77 1.36 -1.41
CA LEU A 67 4.50 1.06 -0.01
C LEU A 67 5.49 1.84 0.88
N LEU A 68 4.96 2.67 1.77
CA LEU A 68 5.73 3.37 2.79
C LEU A 68 5.39 2.78 4.16
N VAL A 69 6.40 2.21 4.82
CA VAL A 69 6.26 1.69 6.19
C VAL A 69 6.68 2.79 7.17
N ASP A 70 5.82 3.11 8.13
CA ASP A 70 6.13 4.02 9.21
C ASP A 70 7.23 3.44 10.10
N ARG A 71 8.23 4.25 10.46
CA ARG A 71 9.35 3.84 11.32
C ARG A 71 8.97 3.21 12.68
N ARG A 72 7.75 3.46 13.18
CA ARG A 72 7.25 2.91 14.45
C ARG A 72 6.71 1.48 14.31
N VAL A 73 6.55 1.00 13.08
CA VAL A 73 6.19 -0.39 12.80
C VAL A 73 7.45 -1.22 12.78
N ASP A 74 7.49 -2.28 13.58
CA ASP A 74 8.60 -3.23 13.59
C ASP A 74 8.73 -3.89 12.20
N PRO A 75 9.82 -3.65 11.45
CA PRO A 75 10.00 -4.20 10.13
C PRO A 75 10.44 -5.67 10.14
N ASP A 76 10.96 -6.16 11.28
CA ASP A 76 11.57 -7.48 11.39
C ASP A 76 10.61 -8.51 12.00
N GLN A 77 9.44 -8.07 12.46
CA GLN A 77 8.36 -8.96 12.89
C GLN A 77 7.95 -9.92 11.76
N GLU A 78 7.68 -11.16 12.16
CA GLU A 78 7.28 -12.21 11.23
C GLU A 78 5.79 -12.11 10.90
N VAL A 79 5.48 -12.30 9.62
CA VAL A 79 4.12 -12.28 9.09
C VAL A 79 3.92 -13.46 8.14
N ALA A 80 2.75 -14.08 8.20
CA ALA A 80 2.41 -15.26 7.39
C ALA A 80 1.11 -15.00 6.64
N ILE A 81 1.15 -15.04 5.31
CA ILE A 81 0.04 -14.55 4.48
C ILE A 81 -0.43 -15.68 3.58
N GLU A 82 -1.74 -15.87 3.56
CA GLU A 82 -2.42 -16.74 2.61
C GLU A 82 -3.58 -15.99 1.96
N LEU A 83 -3.32 -15.48 0.76
CA LEU A 83 -4.29 -14.75 -0.04
C LEU A 83 -4.77 -15.62 -1.18
N VAL A 84 -6.08 -15.74 -1.29
CA VAL A 84 -6.76 -16.45 -2.38
C VAL A 84 -7.73 -15.50 -3.05
N ARG A 85 -7.38 -15.07 -4.27
CA ARG A 85 -8.22 -14.26 -5.16
C ARG A 85 -8.82 -13.02 -4.47
N ARG A 86 -8.04 -12.38 -3.61
CA ARG A 86 -8.45 -11.13 -2.93
C ARG A 86 -7.83 -9.92 -3.64
N PRO A 87 -8.52 -8.76 -3.68
CA PRO A 87 -7.92 -7.51 -4.11
C PRO A 87 -6.58 -7.27 -3.41
N LEU A 88 -5.58 -6.79 -4.15
CA LEU A 88 -4.25 -6.47 -3.60
C LEU A 88 -4.34 -5.63 -2.32
N ILE A 89 -5.21 -4.63 -2.29
CA ILE A 89 -5.39 -3.76 -1.11
C ILE A 89 -5.87 -4.52 0.12
N ASP A 90 -6.72 -5.52 -0.06
CA ASP A 90 -7.20 -6.37 1.05
C ASP A 90 -6.08 -7.28 1.54
N GLY A 91 -5.26 -7.77 0.61
CA GLY A 91 -4.03 -8.47 0.91
C GLY A 91 -3.12 -7.65 1.80
N VAL A 92 -2.75 -6.44 1.38
CA VAL A 92 -1.90 -5.52 2.16
C VAL A 92 -2.52 -5.18 3.51
N ARG A 93 -3.85 -5.06 3.61
CA ARG A 93 -4.54 -4.82 4.89
C ARG A 93 -4.39 -6.02 5.84
N GLU A 94 -4.41 -7.24 5.33
CA GLU A 94 -4.17 -8.46 6.11
C GLU A 94 -2.73 -8.50 6.66
N ILE A 95 -1.75 -8.12 5.83
CA ILE A 95 -0.34 -7.98 6.24
C ILE A 95 -0.22 -6.98 7.40
N ALA A 96 -0.82 -5.80 7.22
CA ALA A 96 -0.80 -4.75 8.24
C ALA A 96 -1.46 -5.20 9.54
N GLY A 97 -2.60 -5.91 9.46
CA GLY A 97 -3.31 -6.42 10.62
C GLY A 97 -2.48 -7.40 11.45
N GLN A 98 -1.74 -8.31 10.81
CA GLN A 98 -0.80 -9.21 11.51
C GLN A 98 0.35 -8.42 12.17
N ALA A 99 0.80 -7.35 11.51
CA ALA A 99 1.78 -6.41 12.01
C ALA A 99 1.23 -5.41 13.07
N LYS A 100 0.02 -5.65 13.60
CA LYS A 100 -0.69 -4.76 14.55
C LYS A 100 -0.75 -3.30 14.07
N SER A 101 -0.86 -3.13 12.75
CA SER A 101 -0.82 -1.86 12.04
C SER A 101 -2.04 -1.73 11.13
N GLU A 102 -2.26 -0.53 10.61
CA GLU A 102 -3.31 -0.25 9.63
C GLU A 102 -2.68 0.36 8.36
N ILE A 103 -3.49 0.44 7.30
CA ILE A 103 -3.08 1.08 6.06
C ILE A 103 -3.96 2.27 5.72
N SER A 104 -3.35 3.23 5.03
CA SER A 104 -4.04 4.38 4.48
C SER A 104 -3.49 4.70 3.10
N VAL A 105 -4.35 5.09 2.16
CA VAL A 105 -3.94 5.39 0.78
C VAL A 105 -3.91 6.90 0.57
N ILE A 106 -2.72 7.43 0.26
CA ILE A 106 -2.46 8.86 0.07
C ILE A 106 -1.84 9.04 -1.32
N GLY A 107 -2.56 9.69 -2.22
CA GLY A 107 -2.13 9.83 -3.61
C GLY A 107 -1.89 8.45 -4.26
N ASN A 108 -0.62 8.17 -4.58
CA ASN A 108 -0.16 6.92 -5.19
C ASN A 108 0.63 6.02 -4.22
N VAL A 109 0.47 6.24 -2.92
CA VAL A 109 1.24 5.56 -1.86
C VAL A 109 0.27 4.84 -0.92
N ILE A 110 0.57 3.59 -0.62
CA ILE A 110 -0.01 2.90 0.53
C ILE A 110 0.92 3.14 1.71
N TYR A 111 0.41 3.80 2.75
CA TYR A 111 1.12 4.06 3.98
C TYR A 111 0.69 3.04 5.04
N LEU A 112 1.63 2.24 5.51
CA LEU A 112 1.46 1.23 6.56
C LEU A 112 1.99 1.82 7.85
N ALA A 113 1.13 2.03 8.83
CA ALA A 113 1.47 2.75 10.06
C ALA A 113 0.70 2.24 11.27
N PRO A 114 1.08 2.64 12.50
CA PRO A 114 0.24 2.40 13.67
C PRO A 114 -1.17 2.97 13.45
N ALA A 115 -2.16 2.32 14.05
CA ALA A 115 -3.59 2.57 13.79
C ALA A 115 -3.99 4.05 13.98
N ASP A 116 -3.46 4.69 15.03
CA ASP A 116 -3.71 6.11 15.32
C ASP A 116 -3.31 7.02 14.15
N SER A 117 -2.17 6.73 13.52
CA SER A 117 -1.55 7.53 12.48
C SER A 117 -2.15 7.26 11.12
N ALA A 118 -2.39 5.98 10.79
CA ALA A 118 -3.06 5.56 9.56
C ALA A 118 -4.49 6.14 9.44
N ARG A 119 -5.21 6.26 10.56
CA ARG A 119 -6.57 6.80 10.61
C ARG A 119 -6.64 8.31 10.38
N VAL A 120 -5.65 9.07 10.82
CA VAL A 120 -5.70 10.54 10.74
C VAL A 120 -4.98 11.13 9.51
N ILE A 121 -4.04 10.39 8.91
CA ILE A 121 -3.14 10.94 7.88
C ILE A 121 -3.88 11.53 6.66
N ARG A 122 -4.95 10.89 6.17
CA ARG A 122 -5.74 11.42 5.05
C ARG A 122 -6.46 12.70 5.42
N THR A 123 -6.94 12.78 6.66
CA THR A 123 -7.54 14.00 7.22
C THR A 123 -6.50 15.10 7.38
N LEU A 124 -5.28 14.79 7.83
CA LEU A 124 -4.17 15.75 7.90
C LEU A 124 -3.79 16.30 6.52
N VAL A 125 -3.62 15.42 5.53
CA VAL A 125 -3.34 15.83 4.14
C VAL A 125 -4.44 16.76 3.62
N GLN A 126 -5.71 16.43 3.87
CA GLN A 126 -6.83 17.27 3.48
C GLN A 126 -6.84 18.62 4.21
N LEU A 127 -6.56 18.64 5.52
CA LEU A 127 -6.49 19.85 6.33
C LEU A 127 -5.42 20.81 5.77
N ARG A 128 -4.22 20.29 5.47
CA ARG A 128 -3.12 21.10 4.92
C ARG A 128 -3.36 21.52 3.48
N THR A 129 -4.09 20.71 2.71
CA THR A 129 -4.53 21.10 1.36
C THR A 129 -5.55 22.23 1.43
N ASN A 130 -6.52 22.17 2.34
CA ASN A 130 -7.50 23.24 2.54
C ASN A 130 -6.84 24.52 3.01
N GLN A 131 -5.95 24.43 4.00
CA GLN A 131 -5.19 25.58 4.49
C GLN A 131 -4.44 26.28 3.36
N LEU A 132 -3.76 25.51 2.49
CA LEU A 132 -3.07 26.06 1.33
C LEU A 132 -4.03 26.76 0.38
N ALA A 133 -5.20 26.17 0.11
CA ALA A 133 -6.22 26.70 -0.78
C ALA A 133 -6.85 28.01 -0.28
N GLU A 134 -6.97 28.17 1.04
CA GLU A 134 -7.56 29.34 1.72
C GLU A 134 -6.63 30.58 1.72
N LEU A 135 -5.32 30.40 1.48
CA LEU A 135 -4.40 31.53 1.35
C LEU A 135 -4.81 32.42 0.17
N SER A 136 -4.79 33.75 0.33
CA SER A 136 -5.37 34.67 -0.65
C SER A 136 -4.41 35.73 -1.21
N SER A 137 -3.20 35.85 -0.66
CA SER A 137 -2.17 36.78 -1.13
C SER A 137 -1.79 36.48 -2.58
N ALA A 138 -1.43 37.50 -3.37
CA ALA A 138 -1.08 37.30 -4.79
C ALA A 138 0.07 36.30 -4.96
N LYS A 139 1.10 36.40 -4.11
CA LYS A 139 2.23 35.46 -4.04
C LYS A 139 1.78 34.04 -3.71
N SER A 140 0.90 33.88 -2.71
CA SER A 140 0.38 32.56 -2.34
C SER A 140 -0.36 31.88 -3.49
N ARG A 141 -1.08 32.60 -4.37
CA ARG A 141 -1.79 31.97 -5.51
C ARG A 141 -0.85 31.31 -6.50
N SER A 142 0.23 32.01 -6.87
CA SER A 142 1.27 31.46 -7.75
C SER A 142 1.97 30.26 -7.10
N ARG A 143 2.24 30.36 -5.80
CA ARG A 143 2.84 29.27 -5.01
C ARG A 143 1.92 28.05 -4.90
N ARG A 144 0.60 28.22 -4.72
CA ARG A 144 -0.36 27.11 -4.68
C ARG A 144 -0.24 26.22 -5.92
N LEU A 145 -0.15 26.82 -7.11
CA LEU A 145 -0.02 26.07 -8.34
C LEU A 145 1.26 25.23 -8.33
N LYS A 146 2.41 25.83 -7.98
CA LYS A 146 3.69 25.11 -7.84
C LYS A 146 3.62 23.97 -6.81
N LEU A 147 3.03 24.22 -5.64
CA LEU A 147 2.94 23.24 -4.54
C LEU A 147 1.96 22.10 -4.85
N SER A 148 0.99 22.34 -5.71
CA SER A 148 0.07 21.32 -6.24
C SER A 148 0.68 20.47 -7.37
N GLN A 149 1.82 20.87 -7.92
CA GLN A 149 2.51 20.06 -8.92
C GLN A 149 2.95 18.73 -8.31
N ARG A 150 2.68 17.67 -9.05
CA ARG A 150 3.06 16.32 -8.66
C ARG A 150 4.50 16.05 -9.08
N ARG A 151 5.33 15.63 -8.13
CA ARG A 151 6.75 15.33 -8.32
C ARG A 151 7.08 14.00 -7.67
N ASP A 152 8.01 13.26 -8.25
CA ASP A 152 8.53 12.05 -7.61
C ASP A 152 9.51 12.45 -6.52
N ILE A 153 9.45 11.80 -5.37
CA ILE A 153 10.47 11.91 -4.31
C ILE A 153 11.01 10.52 -4.07
N HIS A 154 12.32 10.39 -3.99
CA HIS A 154 12.99 9.10 -3.80
C HIS A 154 14.19 9.29 -2.89
N TRP A 155 14.34 8.37 -1.95
CA TRP A 155 15.48 8.29 -1.05
C TRP A 155 15.93 6.83 -0.91
N ASN A 156 17.19 6.66 -0.59
CA ASN A 156 17.87 5.38 -0.46
C ASN A 156 17.74 4.81 0.96
N ASP A 157 18.17 3.56 1.11
CA ASP A 157 18.35 3.01 2.45
C ASP A 157 19.40 3.84 3.20
N LEU A 158 19.17 4.03 4.49
CA LEU A 158 20.02 4.78 5.41
C LEU A 158 20.04 6.30 5.16
N ASP A 159 19.20 6.83 4.26
CA ASP A 159 18.99 8.27 4.19
C ASP A 159 18.33 8.77 5.49
N THR A 160 18.76 9.93 5.95
CA THR A 160 18.25 10.51 7.20
C THR A 160 16.93 11.24 6.98
N PRO A 161 15.99 11.21 7.93
CA PRO A 161 14.71 11.92 7.80
C PRO A 161 14.86 13.43 7.59
N ALA A 162 15.86 14.04 8.23
CA ALA A 162 16.18 15.45 8.05
C ALA A 162 16.66 15.74 6.62
N GLY A 163 17.54 14.89 6.07
CA GLY A 163 17.98 15.00 4.68
C GLY A 163 16.84 14.79 3.67
N ILE A 164 15.93 13.84 3.94
CA ILE A 164 14.75 13.62 3.10
C ILE A 164 13.82 14.84 3.16
N LEU A 165 13.63 15.44 4.34
CA LEU A 165 12.85 16.66 4.50
C LEU A 165 13.49 17.84 3.73
N ASP A 166 14.81 18.00 3.79
CA ASP A 166 15.56 19.01 3.02
C ASP A 166 15.35 18.78 1.51
N GLN A 167 15.45 17.54 1.04
CA GLN A 167 15.20 17.17 -0.36
C GLN A 167 13.77 17.53 -0.81
N ILE A 168 12.75 17.28 0.03
CA ILE A 168 11.36 17.62 -0.27
C ILE A 168 11.21 19.13 -0.38
N THR A 169 11.75 19.87 0.58
CA THR A 169 11.56 21.32 0.64
C THR A 169 12.33 22.06 -0.43
N GLU A 170 13.55 21.64 -0.77
CA GLU A 170 14.28 22.13 -1.94
C GLU A 170 13.48 21.90 -3.22
N ARG A 171 12.95 20.68 -3.42
CA ARG A 171 12.17 20.30 -4.61
C ARG A 171 10.91 21.14 -4.81
N TYR A 172 10.37 21.69 -3.74
CA TYR A 172 9.19 22.56 -3.74
C TYR A 172 9.50 24.04 -3.46
N GLU A 173 10.78 24.42 -3.37
CA GLU A 173 11.25 25.77 -3.03
C GLU A 173 10.60 26.28 -1.72
N LEU A 174 10.70 25.50 -0.63
CA LEU A 174 10.14 25.81 0.69
C LEU A 174 11.24 26.05 1.72
N GLN A 175 11.01 27.00 2.62
CA GLN A 175 11.79 27.15 3.85
C GLN A 175 11.13 26.38 5.00
N ILE A 176 11.91 25.98 6.00
CA ILE A 176 11.44 25.20 7.14
C ILE A 176 11.77 25.90 8.44
N GLU A 177 10.74 26.13 9.25
CA GLU A 177 10.88 26.46 10.67
C GLU A 177 10.63 25.19 11.51
N GLY A 178 11.54 24.88 12.43
CA GLY A 178 11.41 23.73 13.32
C GLY A 178 12.13 22.45 12.86
N ARG A 179 13.07 22.55 11.90
CA ARG A 179 13.81 21.40 11.34
C ARG A 179 14.50 20.55 12.42
N GLU A 180 15.00 21.19 13.46
CA GLU A 180 15.67 20.56 14.62
C GLU A 180 14.78 19.60 15.41
N GLN A 181 13.45 19.65 15.23
CA GLN A 181 12.52 18.72 15.86
C GLN A 181 12.55 17.32 15.21
N ILE A 182 13.15 17.20 14.01
CA ILE A 182 13.31 15.93 13.31
C ILE A 182 14.51 15.19 13.90
N ARG A 183 14.23 14.14 14.67
CA ARG A 183 15.28 13.31 15.29
C ARG A 183 16.12 12.62 14.24
N HIS A 184 17.41 12.49 14.52
CA HIS A 184 18.32 11.68 13.72
C HIS A 184 17.91 10.21 13.77
N ASP A 185 17.77 9.61 12.59
CA ASP A 185 17.35 8.23 12.36
C ASP A 185 17.90 7.80 10.98
N LEU A 186 17.81 6.52 10.67
CA LEU A 186 18.18 5.96 9.35
C LEU A 186 16.98 5.22 8.78
N TRP A 187 16.50 5.67 7.62
CA TRP A 187 15.26 5.15 7.05
C TRP A 187 15.49 4.11 5.97
N ALA A 188 14.50 3.21 5.83
CA ALA A 188 14.43 2.36 4.66
C ALA A 188 14.16 3.22 3.41
N GLY A 189 14.78 2.87 2.30
CA GLY A 189 14.58 3.56 1.04
C GLY A 189 13.16 3.39 0.53
N ALA A 190 12.57 4.49 0.05
CA ALA A 190 11.24 4.48 -0.54
C ALA A 190 11.09 5.54 -1.64
N THR A 191 9.97 5.45 -2.36
CA THR A 191 9.62 6.38 -3.42
C THR A 191 8.21 6.89 -3.17
N LEU A 192 7.98 8.19 -3.23
CA LEU A 192 6.65 8.79 -3.29
C LEU A 192 6.40 9.22 -4.74
N PRO A 193 5.77 8.37 -5.59
CA PRO A 193 5.61 8.67 -6.99
C PRO A 193 4.49 9.69 -7.21
N SER A 194 4.79 10.75 -7.96
CA SER A 194 3.85 11.79 -8.34
C SER A 194 3.11 12.38 -7.11
N ALA A 195 3.84 12.66 -6.04
CA ALA A 195 3.31 13.25 -4.81
C ALA A 195 3.23 14.79 -4.94
N THR A 196 2.30 15.42 -4.24
CA THR A 196 2.31 16.89 -4.03
C THR A 196 3.16 17.25 -2.81
N ALA A 197 3.47 18.54 -2.63
CA ALA A 197 4.18 19.01 -1.44
C ALA A 197 3.45 18.61 -0.15
N THR A 198 2.12 18.76 -0.14
CA THR A 198 1.29 18.40 1.02
C THR A 198 1.32 16.92 1.34
N GLU A 199 1.19 16.07 0.31
CA GLU A 199 1.23 14.61 0.47
C GLU A 199 2.60 14.17 1.01
N ALA A 200 3.69 14.65 0.40
CA ALA A 200 5.06 14.32 0.77
C ALA A 200 5.42 14.73 2.20
N LEU A 201 5.17 16.00 2.55
CA LEU A 201 5.44 16.52 3.88
C LEU A 201 4.61 15.79 4.94
N SER A 202 3.33 15.52 4.67
CA SER A 202 2.47 14.82 5.62
C SER A 202 2.93 13.39 5.88
N LEU A 203 3.30 12.64 4.82
CA LEU A 203 3.78 11.27 4.93
C LEU A 203 5.11 11.15 5.69
N LEU A 204 6.01 12.13 5.55
CA LEU A 204 7.26 12.16 6.31
C LEU A 204 7.02 12.56 7.76
N LEU A 205 6.34 13.68 8.00
CA LEU A 205 6.21 14.29 9.33
C LEU A 205 5.32 13.47 10.27
N ALA A 206 4.32 12.76 9.74
CA ALA A 206 3.44 11.93 10.55
C ALA A 206 4.17 10.81 11.29
N GLN A 207 5.29 10.31 10.76
CA GLN A 207 6.14 9.31 11.41
C GLN A 207 6.83 9.85 12.67
N PHE A 208 6.86 11.17 12.86
CA PHE A 208 7.35 11.85 14.06
C PHE A 208 6.23 12.37 14.95
N GLY A 209 4.97 12.05 14.66
CA GLY A 209 3.83 12.67 15.36
C GLY A 209 3.70 14.17 15.04
N MET A 210 4.25 14.62 13.91
CA MET A 210 4.27 16.03 13.50
C MET A 210 3.42 16.28 12.25
N THR A 211 2.99 17.52 12.13
CA THR A 211 2.36 18.13 10.96
C THR A 211 3.00 19.50 10.76
N PHE A 212 2.44 20.33 9.89
CA PHE A 212 3.03 21.62 9.57
C PHE A 212 1.98 22.68 9.27
N GLN A 213 2.31 23.94 9.44
CA GLN A 213 1.48 25.07 9.06
C GLN A 213 2.11 25.81 7.89
N TRP A 214 1.34 26.13 6.86
CA TRP A 214 1.78 27.03 5.79
C TRP A 214 1.94 28.47 6.30
N SER A 215 2.99 29.17 5.84
CA SER A 215 3.08 30.63 5.95
C SER A 215 2.01 31.31 5.09
N ALA A 216 1.74 32.59 5.37
CA ALA A 216 0.77 33.37 4.62
C ALA A 216 1.08 33.45 3.10
N ASP A 217 2.35 33.36 2.74
CA ASP A 217 2.85 33.42 1.37
C ASP A 217 3.10 32.05 0.72
N ALA A 218 2.92 30.94 1.45
CA ALA A 218 3.18 29.58 1.00
C ALA A 218 4.62 29.37 0.46
N ASP A 219 5.58 30.03 1.08
CA ASP A 219 7.02 29.88 0.83
C ASP A 219 7.77 29.20 1.98
N SER A 220 7.09 29.01 3.12
CA SER A 220 7.65 28.37 4.30
C SER A 220 6.60 27.51 5.00
N ILE A 221 7.10 26.53 5.73
CA ILE A 221 6.31 25.68 6.63
C ILE A 221 6.87 25.78 8.05
N ARG A 222 5.99 25.77 9.04
CA ARG A 222 6.35 25.61 10.45
C ARG A 222 5.95 24.24 10.95
N LEU A 223 6.89 23.47 11.46
CA LEU A 223 6.60 22.17 12.07
C LEU A 223 5.87 22.35 13.40
N MET A 224 4.88 21.49 13.63
CA MET A 224 4.08 21.49 14.86
C MET A 224 3.60 20.07 15.17
N PRO A 225 3.33 19.70 16.43
CA PRO A 225 2.77 18.40 16.77
C PRO A 225 1.40 18.18 16.11
N ILE A 226 1.08 16.93 15.78
CA ILE A 226 -0.27 16.54 15.38
C ILE A 226 -1.21 16.79 16.57
N PRO A 227 -2.32 17.53 16.39
CA PRO A 227 -3.27 17.75 17.47
C PRO A 227 -3.98 16.44 17.84
N GLU A 228 -4.35 16.28 19.12
CA GLU A 228 -5.05 15.09 19.62
C GLU A 228 -6.32 14.77 18.82
N THR A 229 -7.00 15.81 18.34
CA THR A 229 -8.19 15.68 17.49
C THR A 229 -7.93 16.27 16.12
N VAL A 230 -7.91 15.40 15.10
CA VAL A 230 -7.77 15.80 13.69
C VAL A 230 -9.12 15.68 13.00
N THR A 231 -9.75 16.82 12.72
CA THR A 231 -11.03 16.89 12.01
C THR A 231 -11.01 18.02 10.99
N ILE A 232 -11.76 17.85 9.90
CA ILE A 232 -12.09 18.92 8.97
C ILE A 232 -13.56 19.31 9.14
N GLN A 233 -13.91 20.49 8.64
CA GLN A 233 -15.29 20.97 8.61
C GLN A 233 -15.77 21.04 7.16
N ARG A 234 -16.97 20.51 6.88
CA ARG A 234 -17.65 20.69 5.58
C ARG A 234 -19.11 21.08 5.80
N SER A 235 -19.62 21.91 4.89
CA SER A 235 -21.04 22.26 4.83
C SER A 235 -21.73 21.43 3.76
N TYR A 236 -22.89 20.88 4.11
CA TYR A 236 -23.71 20.06 3.23
C TYR A 236 -25.09 20.69 3.04
N ARG A 237 -25.38 21.13 1.82
CA ARG A 237 -26.68 21.68 1.44
C ARG A 237 -27.75 20.61 1.41
N LEU A 238 -28.92 20.91 1.95
CA LEU A 238 -30.08 20.02 1.92
C LEU A 238 -31.26 20.60 1.16
N LYS A 239 -32.07 19.71 0.58
CA LYS A 239 -33.43 20.05 0.15
C LYS A 239 -34.28 20.30 1.40
N SER A 240 -35.10 21.35 1.38
CA SER A 240 -35.78 21.92 2.54
C SER A 240 -36.57 20.87 3.37
N GLY A 241 -36.59 21.08 4.70
CA GLY A 241 -37.45 20.35 5.64
C GLY A 241 -36.93 19.00 6.18
N ARG A 242 -35.74 18.52 5.77
CA ARG A 242 -35.22 17.19 6.17
C ARG A 242 -33.95 17.20 7.03
N ALA A 243 -33.50 18.37 7.49
CA ALA A 243 -32.22 18.49 8.19
C ALA A 243 -32.13 17.62 9.46
N THR A 244 -33.13 17.69 10.34
CA THR A 244 -33.14 17.00 11.62
C THR A 244 -33.13 15.47 11.46
N THR A 245 -33.96 14.96 10.55
CA THR A 245 -34.01 13.51 10.23
C THR A 245 -32.70 13.04 9.60
N THR A 246 -32.09 13.86 8.74
CA THR A 246 -30.83 13.53 8.06
C THR A 246 -29.67 13.47 9.07
N VAL A 247 -29.58 14.44 9.99
CA VAL A 247 -28.59 14.44 11.08
C VAL A 247 -28.72 13.18 11.93
N ARG A 248 -29.95 12.74 12.26
CA ARG A 248 -30.16 11.50 13.02
C ARG A 248 -29.60 10.28 12.30
N ILE A 249 -29.91 10.12 11.01
CA ILE A 249 -29.41 9.00 10.17
C ILE A 249 -27.87 9.03 10.09
N TRP A 250 -27.28 10.21 9.90
CA TRP A 250 -25.82 10.33 9.82
C TRP A 250 -25.14 9.96 11.15
N LYS A 251 -25.65 10.43 12.29
CA LYS A 251 -25.10 10.08 13.60
C LYS A 251 -25.21 8.60 13.93
N GLU A 252 -26.28 7.95 13.49
CA GLU A 252 -26.49 6.51 13.67
C GLU A 252 -25.50 5.69 12.82
N LYS A 253 -25.30 6.07 11.55
CA LYS A 253 -24.43 5.32 10.63
C LYS A 253 -22.95 5.66 10.74
N ILE A 254 -22.62 6.85 11.24
CA ILE A 254 -21.26 7.39 11.27
C ILE A 254 -20.99 7.91 12.69
N PRO A 255 -20.60 7.02 13.61
CA PRO A 255 -20.37 7.40 14.99
C PRO A 255 -19.23 8.42 15.11
N GLY A 256 -19.35 9.35 16.06
CA GLY A 256 -18.31 10.33 16.39
C GLY A 256 -18.34 11.64 15.59
N ILE A 257 -19.25 11.80 14.61
CA ILE A 257 -19.39 13.08 13.90
C ILE A 257 -20.04 14.16 14.77
N GLN A 258 -19.56 15.39 14.64
CA GLN A 258 -20.20 16.56 15.22
C GLN A 258 -20.99 17.30 14.14
N THR A 259 -22.24 17.65 14.41
CA THR A 259 -23.14 18.26 13.42
C THR A 259 -23.81 19.50 14.00
N SER A 260 -23.87 20.58 13.22
CA SER A 260 -24.64 21.79 13.51
C SER A 260 -25.54 22.11 12.32
N VAL A 261 -26.83 22.37 12.56
CA VAL A 261 -27.78 22.76 11.51
C VAL A 261 -27.77 24.29 11.41
N LYS A 262 -27.58 24.82 10.21
CA LYS A 262 -27.69 26.25 9.89
C LYS A 262 -28.67 26.42 8.73
N ALA A 263 -29.89 26.89 9.00
CA ALA A 263 -30.95 27.16 8.02
C ALA A 263 -31.16 26.07 6.94
N SER A 264 -30.39 26.10 5.84
CA SER A 264 -30.44 25.17 4.69
C SER A 264 -29.22 24.25 4.56
N GLU A 265 -28.29 24.28 5.50
CA GLU A 265 -27.05 23.51 5.50
C GLU A 265 -26.83 22.75 6.81
N ILE A 266 -26.22 21.57 6.72
CA ILE A 266 -25.63 20.87 7.86
C ILE A 266 -24.12 21.09 7.81
N VAL A 267 -23.58 21.74 8.82
CA VAL A 267 -22.15 21.81 9.05
C VAL A 267 -21.75 20.55 9.82
N VAL A 268 -20.82 19.78 9.26
CA VAL A 268 -20.28 18.58 9.89
C VAL A 268 -18.80 18.77 10.16
N ARG A 269 -18.37 18.38 11.35
CA ARG A 269 -16.97 18.24 11.74
C ARG A 269 -16.66 16.76 12.00
N GLY A 270 -15.65 16.25 11.31
CA GLY A 270 -15.24 14.84 11.37
C GLY A 270 -13.96 14.56 10.59
N THR A 271 -13.57 13.30 10.51
CA THR A 271 -12.45 12.85 9.66
C THR A 271 -12.84 12.84 8.19
N LEU A 272 -11.85 12.76 7.28
CA LEU A 272 -12.10 12.66 5.85
C LEU A 272 -12.95 11.42 5.53
N GLU A 273 -12.66 10.28 6.14
CA GLU A 273 -13.39 9.01 5.98
C GLU A 273 -14.86 9.16 6.37
N GLN A 274 -15.15 9.89 7.45
CA GLN A 274 -16.52 10.19 7.86
C GLN A 274 -17.22 11.08 6.84
N HIS A 275 -16.53 12.06 6.26
CA HIS A 275 -17.07 12.90 5.19
C HIS A 275 -17.33 12.12 3.90
N GLU A 276 -16.45 11.18 3.53
CA GLU A 276 -16.63 10.28 2.40
C GLU A 276 -17.85 9.38 2.60
N ALA A 277 -18.03 8.81 3.81
CA ALA A 277 -19.22 8.03 4.15
C ALA A 277 -20.51 8.87 4.06
N ILE A 278 -20.48 10.16 4.44
CA ILE A 278 -21.63 11.07 4.23
C ILE A 278 -21.91 11.26 2.74
N ASP A 279 -20.88 11.46 1.93
CA ASP A 279 -21.02 11.64 0.48
C ASP A 279 -21.57 10.37 -0.19
N GLU A 280 -21.17 9.18 0.26
CA GLU A 280 -21.75 7.88 -0.17
C GLU A 280 -23.21 7.73 0.23
N LEU A 281 -23.58 8.08 1.47
CA LEU A 281 -24.98 8.06 1.93
C LEU A 281 -25.86 9.03 1.14
N ARG A 282 -25.30 10.15 0.68
CA ARG A 282 -26.00 11.14 -0.13
C ARG A 282 -26.13 10.70 -1.60
N ASN A 283 -25.10 10.06 -2.13
CA ASN A 283 -24.97 9.67 -3.53
C ASN A 283 -24.55 8.19 -3.68
N PRO A 284 -25.45 7.21 -3.39
CA PRO A 284 -25.12 5.79 -3.35
C PRO A 284 -24.62 5.23 -4.70
N SER A 285 -24.95 5.87 -5.82
CA SER A 285 -24.46 5.50 -7.16
C SER A 285 -22.97 5.79 -7.40
N SER A 286 -22.30 6.47 -6.48
CA SER A 286 -20.86 6.81 -6.57
C SER A 286 -19.97 5.77 -5.88
N ALA A 287 -20.56 4.75 -5.25
CA ALA A 287 -19.79 3.67 -4.64
C ALA A 287 -19.03 2.92 -5.73
N PRO A 288 -17.70 2.69 -5.59
CA PRO A 288 -17.00 1.77 -6.46
C PRO A 288 -17.72 0.42 -6.41
N SER A 289 -18.09 -0.10 -7.59
CA SER A 289 -18.81 -1.36 -7.70
C SER A 289 -18.00 -2.45 -6.99
N LYS A 290 -18.59 -3.06 -5.95
CA LYS A 290 -18.07 -4.29 -5.38
C LYS A 290 -17.84 -5.25 -6.55
N PRO A 291 -16.65 -5.85 -6.72
CA PRO A 291 -16.47 -6.87 -7.73
C PRO A 291 -17.37 -8.05 -7.37
N VAL A 292 -18.52 -8.13 -8.02
CA VAL A 292 -19.35 -9.34 -8.04
C VAL A 292 -18.46 -10.42 -8.61
N GLY A 293 -18.27 -11.50 -7.84
CA GLY A 293 -17.43 -12.64 -8.21
C GLY A 293 -17.81 -13.17 -9.60
N LYS A 294 -17.07 -12.75 -10.63
CA LYS A 294 -17.11 -13.35 -11.95
C LYS A 294 -16.09 -14.49 -12.00
N SER A 295 -16.44 -15.52 -12.76
CA SER A 295 -15.62 -16.71 -13.03
C SER A 295 -14.17 -16.34 -13.38
N ILE A 296 -13.23 -17.12 -12.82
CA ILE A 296 -11.78 -16.91 -12.89
C ILE A 296 -11.31 -17.01 -14.34
N ASP A 297 -10.63 -15.97 -14.82
CA ASP A 297 -9.83 -16.01 -16.04
C ASP A 297 -8.35 -16.13 -15.67
N LEU A 298 -7.81 -17.36 -15.69
CA LEU A 298 -6.42 -17.67 -15.34
C LEU A 298 -5.40 -16.94 -16.24
N SER A 299 -5.82 -16.47 -17.43
CA SER A 299 -4.95 -15.68 -18.31
C SER A 299 -4.67 -14.26 -17.80
N ARG A 300 -5.54 -13.74 -16.93
CA ARG A 300 -5.42 -12.40 -16.33
C ARG A 300 -4.84 -12.42 -14.92
N GLN A 301 -4.60 -13.60 -14.38
CA GLN A 301 -4.09 -13.77 -13.02
C GLN A 301 -2.56 -13.69 -13.01
N ARG A 302 -2.03 -13.08 -11.95
CA ARG A 302 -0.60 -13.01 -11.66
C ARG A 302 -0.34 -13.70 -10.33
N PHE A 303 0.66 -14.56 -10.29
CA PHE A 303 1.01 -15.39 -9.15
C PHE A 303 2.38 -15.01 -8.61
N THR A 304 2.47 -14.81 -7.31
CA THR A 304 3.74 -14.63 -6.61
C THR A 304 3.79 -15.67 -5.51
N LEU A 305 4.70 -16.64 -5.64
CA LEU A 305 4.78 -17.80 -4.76
C LEU A 305 6.25 -18.13 -4.54
N LYS A 306 6.67 -18.25 -3.27
CA LYS A 306 7.96 -18.82 -2.91
C LYS A 306 7.75 -19.95 -1.93
N VAL A 307 8.15 -21.14 -2.34
CA VAL A 307 8.04 -22.37 -1.57
C VAL A 307 9.36 -23.11 -1.70
N SER A 308 9.98 -23.45 -0.58
CA SER A 308 11.22 -24.21 -0.54
C SER A 308 10.92 -25.65 -0.14
N LYS A 309 11.31 -26.63 -0.96
CA LYS A 309 11.23 -28.08 -0.65
C LYS A 309 9.86 -28.57 -0.13
N ALA A 310 8.76 -28.22 -0.80
CA ALA A 310 7.45 -28.75 -0.43
C ALA A 310 6.97 -29.83 -1.42
N PRO A 311 6.20 -30.84 -0.98
CA PRO A 311 5.62 -31.84 -1.86
C PRO A 311 4.73 -31.19 -2.93
N ALA A 312 4.90 -31.57 -4.19
CA ALA A 312 4.10 -31.00 -5.28
C ALA A 312 2.59 -31.24 -5.08
N SER A 313 2.19 -32.37 -4.48
CA SER A 313 0.81 -32.70 -4.10
C SER A 313 0.21 -31.68 -3.14
N ALA A 314 0.98 -31.21 -2.15
CA ALA A 314 0.55 -30.18 -1.20
C ALA A 314 0.37 -28.82 -1.90
N ILE A 315 1.27 -28.47 -2.82
CA ILE A 315 1.17 -27.24 -3.61
C ILE A 315 -0.06 -27.27 -4.53
N LEU A 316 -0.28 -28.38 -5.25
CA LEU A 316 -1.44 -28.55 -6.15
C LEU A 316 -2.76 -28.51 -5.37
N LYS A 317 -2.82 -29.15 -4.20
CA LYS A 317 -4.00 -29.12 -3.33
C LYS A 317 -4.30 -27.70 -2.82
N ARG A 318 -3.27 -26.93 -2.46
CA ARG A 318 -3.42 -25.50 -2.11
C ARG A 318 -3.91 -24.67 -3.30
N LEU A 319 -3.43 -24.97 -4.51
CA LEU A 319 -3.93 -24.32 -5.73
C LEU A 319 -5.39 -24.68 -6.04
N GLU A 320 -5.83 -25.91 -5.78
CA GLU A 320 -7.26 -26.30 -5.86
C GLU A 320 -8.11 -25.61 -4.80
N GLN A 321 -7.63 -25.54 -3.56
CA GLN A 321 -8.26 -24.75 -2.49
C GLN A 321 -8.30 -23.26 -2.84
N SER A 322 -7.31 -22.78 -3.61
CA SER A 322 -7.30 -21.44 -4.17
C SER A 322 -8.37 -21.23 -5.26
N GLY A 323 -9.04 -22.30 -5.69
CA GLY A 323 -10.14 -22.34 -6.66
C GLY A 323 -9.71 -22.49 -8.11
N ILE A 324 -8.45 -22.83 -8.36
CA ILE A 324 -8.02 -23.27 -9.68
C ILE A 324 -8.57 -24.69 -9.90
N ARG A 325 -9.35 -24.90 -10.96
CA ARG A 325 -9.79 -26.25 -11.31
C ARG A 325 -8.63 -27.03 -11.94
N LEU A 326 -8.02 -27.93 -11.18
CA LEU A 326 -7.09 -28.90 -11.74
C LEU A 326 -7.88 -30.11 -12.24
N LYS A 327 -7.46 -30.64 -13.39
CA LYS A 327 -8.00 -31.87 -13.98
C LYS A 327 -6.85 -32.83 -14.18
N TYR A 328 -6.77 -33.84 -13.34
CA TYR A 328 -5.77 -34.89 -13.46
C TYR A 328 -6.31 -36.18 -12.84
N ASP A 329 -5.86 -37.31 -13.38
CA ASP A 329 -6.16 -38.63 -12.83
C ASP A 329 -4.94 -39.11 -12.02
N ALA A 330 -5.05 -39.04 -10.70
CA ALA A 330 -3.97 -39.42 -9.80
C ALA A 330 -3.56 -40.90 -9.95
N ALA A 331 -4.49 -41.80 -10.29
CA ALA A 331 -4.19 -43.21 -10.49
C ALA A 331 -3.42 -43.43 -11.80
N ALA A 332 -3.82 -42.75 -12.88
CA ALA A 332 -3.13 -42.82 -14.17
C ALA A 332 -1.72 -42.20 -14.12
N LEU A 333 -1.55 -41.08 -13.39
CA LEU A 333 -0.23 -40.46 -13.21
C LEU A 333 0.72 -41.35 -12.40
N LYS A 334 0.20 -42.02 -11.35
CA LYS A 334 0.98 -42.96 -10.54
C LYS A 334 1.36 -44.22 -11.34
N ALA A 335 0.45 -44.73 -12.17
CA ALA A 335 0.71 -45.86 -13.07
C ALA A 335 1.77 -45.52 -14.15
N ALA A 336 1.86 -44.25 -14.55
CA ALA A 336 2.87 -43.75 -15.48
C ALA A 336 4.22 -43.39 -14.82
N GLY A 337 4.39 -43.70 -13.52
CA GLY A 337 5.66 -43.49 -12.79
C GLY A 337 5.88 -42.05 -12.28
N ALA A 338 4.88 -41.18 -12.32
CA ALA A 338 5.00 -39.83 -11.80
C ALA A 338 4.82 -39.79 -10.27
N ASN A 339 5.74 -39.14 -9.56
CA ASN A 339 5.69 -38.98 -8.11
C ASN A 339 5.24 -37.57 -7.73
N LEU A 340 3.95 -37.40 -7.41
CA LEU A 340 3.41 -36.11 -6.96
C LEU A 340 3.87 -35.71 -5.55
N ASP A 341 4.46 -36.62 -4.77
CA ASP A 341 5.00 -36.31 -3.44
C ASP A 341 6.47 -35.88 -3.49
N GLN A 342 7.05 -35.77 -4.69
CA GLN A 342 8.38 -35.21 -4.87
C GLN A 342 8.40 -33.75 -4.42
N ASN A 343 9.42 -33.41 -3.62
CA ASN A 343 9.63 -32.04 -3.17
C ASN A 343 10.07 -31.14 -4.33
N VAL A 344 9.34 -30.05 -4.51
CA VAL A 344 9.65 -29.00 -5.49
C VAL A 344 9.91 -27.69 -4.76
N SER A 345 10.80 -26.88 -5.33
CA SER A 345 11.04 -25.51 -4.86
C SER A 345 10.61 -24.55 -5.96
N ILE A 346 9.82 -23.56 -5.61
CA ILE A 346 9.21 -22.59 -6.52
C ILE A 346 9.64 -21.22 -6.02
N ASP A 347 10.13 -20.37 -6.91
CA ASP A 347 10.31 -18.94 -6.65
C ASP A 347 9.83 -18.19 -7.89
N VAL A 348 8.55 -17.83 -7.89
CA VAL A 348 7.92 -17.07 -8.96
C VAL A 348 7.48 -15.70 -8.46
N LYS A 349 7.73 -14.67 -9.26
CA LYS A 349 7.35 -13.28 -9.00
C LYS A 349 6.51 -12.78 -10.17
N GLN A 350 5.25 -12.41 -9.93
CA GLN A 350 4.30 -12.01 -10.97
C GLN A 350 4.13 -13.00 -12.13
N ALA A 351 4.39 -14.28 -11.91
CA ALA A 351 4.28 -15.28 -12.96
C ALA A 351 2.86 -15.37 -13.48
N ASP A 352 2.73 -15.61 -14.78
CA ASP A 352 1.46 -16.06 -15.33
C ASP A 352 1.19 -17.53 -14.96
N ALA A 353 -0.03 -18.01 -15.24
CA ALA A 353 -0.38 -19.39 -14.95
C ALA A 353 0.56 -20.40 -15.64
N ASN A 354 1.02 -20.13 -16.87
CA ASN A 354 1.90 -21.06 -17.57
C ASN A 354 3.27 -21.15 -16.90
N GLU A 355 3.84 -20.03 -16.45
CA GLU A 355 5.11 -19.97 -15.76
C GLU A 355 5.05 -20.63 -14.37
N LEU A 356 3.98 -20.38 -13.60
CA LEU A 356 3.74 -21.04 -12.32
C LEU A 356 3.65 -22.57 -12.50
N PHE A 357 2.79 -23.05 -13.39
CA PHE A 357 2.60 -24.49 -13.60
C PHE A 357 3.82 -25.15 -14.25
N ARG A 358 4.65 -24.41 -15.00
CA ARG A 358 5.95 -24.91 -15.48
C ARG A 358 6.85 -25.31 -14.32
N GLN A 359 7.07 -24.40 -13.37
CA GLN A 359 7.96 -24.65 -12.24
C GLN A 359 7.46 -25.78 -11.33
N ILE A 360 6.14 -26.03 -11.27
CA ILE A 360 5.55 -27.12 -10.49
C ILE A 360 5.65 -28.47 -11.22
N ILE A 361 5.31 -28.51 -12.51
CA ILE A 361 5.03 -29.75 -13.25
C ILE A 361 6.24 -30.29 -14.00
N GLU A 362 7.12 -29.41 -14.51
CA GLU A 362 8.30 -29.82 -15.28
C GLU A 362 9.30 -30.67 -14.47
N PRO A 363 9.59 -30.37 -13.18
CA PRO A 363 10.44 -31.22 -12.34
C PRO A 363 9.88 -32.62 -12.08
N LEU A 364 8.58 -32.81 -12.28
CA LEU A 364 7.87 -34.08 -12.09
C LEU A 364 7.84 -34.92 -13.37
N GLY A 365 8.39 -34.41 -14.49
CA GLY A 365 8.38 -35.09 -15.78
C GLY A 365 7.01 -35.17 -16.45
N LEU A 366 6.06 -34.31 -16.05
CA LEU A 366 4.66 -34.34 -16.50
C LEU A 366 4.38 -33.31 -17.60
N LYS A 367 3.28 -33.48 -18.34
CA LYS A 367 2.73 -32.49 -19.29
C LYS A 367 1.58 -31.74 -18.63
N TYR A 368 1.43 -30.46 -18.99
CA TYR A 368 0.30 -29.65 -18.56
C TYR A 368 -0.26 -28.78 -19.69
N LYS A 369 -1.54 -28.43 -19.57
CA LYS A 369 -2.21 -27.48 -20.45
C LYS A 369 -3.06 -26.52 -19.62
N VAL A 370 -2.71 -25.24 -19.66
CA VAL A 370 -3.50 -24.17 -19.03
C VAL A 370 -4.59 -23.71 -19.99
N THR A 371 -5.82 -23.68 -19.51
CA THR A 371 -6.97 -23.06 -20.19
C THR A 371 -7.40 -21.81 -19.43
N LYS A 372 -8.35 -21.03 -19.96
CA LYS A 372 -8.86 -19.82 -19.27
C LYS A 372 -9.41 -20.10 -17.87
N THR A 373 -9.89 -21.32 -17.59
CA THR A 373 -10.62 -21.63 -16.34
C THR A 373 -10.13 -22.88 -15.61
N SER A 374 -9.21 -23.66 -16.20
CA SER A 374 -8.73 -24.91 -15.62
C SER A 374 -7.33 -25.28 -16.11
N VAL A 375 -6.64 -26.15 -15.38
CA VAL A 375 -5.35 -26.72 -15.78
C VAL A 375 -5.48 -28.22 -15.85
N SER A 376 -5.14 -28.80 -16.99
CA SER A 376 -5.10 -30.26 -17.17
C SER A 376 -3.66 -30.74 -17.06
N ILE A 377 -3.42 -31.79 -16.27
CA ILE A 377 -2.11 -32.42 -16.09
C ILE A 377 -2.19 -33.87 -16.57
N SER A 378 -1.20 -34.31 -17.35
CA SER A 378 -1.12 -35.66 -17.90
C SER A 378 0.30 -36.19 -17.85
N ALA A 379 0.45 -37.52 -17.92
CA ALA A 379 1.76 -38.14 -18.13
C ALA A 379 2.36 -37.70 -19.48
N LYS A 380 3.68 -37.80 -19.61
CA LYS A 380 4.39 -37.51 -20.85
C LYS A 380 4.09 -38.52 -21.94
#